data_AF-A0A939IXG1-F1
#
_entry.id   AF-A0A939IXG1-F1
#
_cell.length_a   1.000
_cell.length_b   1.000
_cell.length_c   1.000
_cell.angle_alpha   90.00
_cell.angle_beta   90.00
_cell.angle_gamma   90.00
#
_symmetry.space_group_name_H-M   'P 1'
#
loop_
_entity.id
_entity.type
_entity.pdbx_description
1 polymer ?
#
loop_
_entity_poly.entity_id
_entity_poly.type
_entity_poly.pdbx_seq_one_letter_code
_entity_poly.pdbx_strand_id
1 'polypeptide(L)'
;VCAGRKLLYHGHVDGPYVSRNGDGDLTVMAVDGSEVLDSDDVCMRLGPDSFNGKEVSRMVVPDDPNLSFLGQPGTILWHAPAQLYDGWKPIWAGFGAFDPGHEWNVPDDFVSNTLELELKDFAGPGEMEVWNYIAGWGSASRIFSSRDIRKYIVSVGGHAHTNWTFTEPGIYKLTWQATGRHFDGTTEKTPEITHYWLVGTDGDVHLADGSSPGLGSTGVTAEQQREEMGLSEPVGDRPEPPAPVVDQPTLDEENLKTQFDKAWPPENLDNTFSGGVVTSKLGYDDYGYLEPKWSDDKDKSFGSTVWVEVPDNTLSCLDGDDKNLKDFIRNSGKTSAWITGGESDDDAPTVVFDTTGVDYDKLNDQKLTYSVTTESYGGGVVAAGPGKSNTFMPVSVGGSTISRKLQFLQAGQYPTRFMFSHPGIYSHTIDVIGKTPEDKYTSGWVTLKFLVGNETINYWRDKLGDDEQMLSVDADRGCGTTIVTAD
;
A
#
# COMPACT_ATOMS: atom_id res chain seq x y z
N VAL A 1 18.08 23.40 -18.23
CA VAL A 1 18.05 22.54 -17.03
C VAL A 1 18.89 21.28 -17.25
N CYS A 2 18.71 20.54 -18.35
CA CYS A 2 19.44 19.30 -18.62
C CYS A 2 20.68 19.45 -19.53
N ALA A 3 21.24 20.66 -19.67
CA ALA A 3 22.41 20.86 -20.52
C ALA A 3 23.63 20.16 -19.90
N GLY A 4 24.31 19.32 -20.69
CA GLY A 4 25.46 18.53 -20.21
C GLY A 4 25.09 17.27 -19.42
N ARG A 5 23.79 17.02 -19.18
CA ARG A 5 23.28 15.82 -18.52
C ARG A 5 22.90 14.75 -19.53
N LYS A 6 22.98 13.48 -19.14
CA LYS A 6 22.50 12.35 -19.93
C LYS A 6 20.97 12.32 -19.90
N LEU A 7 20.33 12.16 -21.07
CA LEU A 7 18.89 11.96 -21.16
C LEU A 7 18.61 10.45 -21.07
N LEU A 8 17.78 10.06 -20.11
CA LEU A 8 17.38 8.67 -19.89
C LEU A 8 16.05 8.40 -20.60
N TYR A 9 16.09 7.67 -21.71
CA TYR A 9 14.94 7.19 -22.49
C TYR A 9 15.34 5.90 -23.21
N HIS A 10 14.38 5.08 -23.66
CA HIS A 10 14.66 3.74 -24.21
C HIS A 10 15.58 2.90 -23.30
N GLY A 11 15.35 2.99 -21.98
CA GLY A 11 16.13 2.27 -20.99
C GLY A 11 15.30 1.79 -19.80
N HIS A 12 15.88 0.85 -19.07
CA HIS A 12 15.49 0.50 -17.71
C HIS A 12 15.96 1.63 -16.80
N VAL A 13 15.03 2.39 -16.24
CA VAL A 13 15.33 3.56 -15.43
C VAL A 13 14.60 3.50 -14.10
N ASP A 14 15.32 3.47 -13.00
CA ASP A 14 14.74 3.64 -11.66
C ASP A 14 15.12 5.02 -11.14
N GLY A 15 14.12 5.89 -10.98
CA GLY A 15 14.33 7.30 -10.61
C GLY A 15 13.04 7.86 -9.99
N PRO A 16 12.92 7.88 -8.66
CA PRO A 16 13.99 7.83 -7.65
C PRO A 16 14.53 6.43 -7.29
N TYR A 17 15.84 6.33 -7.06
CA TYR A 17 16.50 5.12 -6.53
C TYR A 17 17.33 5.46 -5.29
N VAL A 18 17.07 4.83 -4.14
CA VAL A 18 17.81 5.10 -2.90
C VAL A 18 19.07 4.22 -2.83
N SER A 19 20.22 4.85 -2.57
CA SER A 19 21.53 4.18 -2.55
C SER A 19 22.50 4.91 -1.61
N ARG A 20 23.78 4.54 -1.63
CA ARG A 20 24.88 5.27 -0.98
C ARG A 20 25.77 5.95 -2.03
N ASN A 21 26.17 7.19 -1.75
CA ASN A 21 27.11 7.91 -2.60
C ASN A 21 28.55 7.36 -2.41
N GLY A 22 29.52 7.94 -3.12
CA GLY A 22 30.93 7.54 -3.04
C GLY A 22 31.58 7.69 -1.64
N ASP A 23 31.00 8.52 -0.77
CA ASP A 23 31.43 8.72 0.63
C ASP A 23 30.74 7.73 1.59
N GLY A 24 29.76 6.97 1.12
CA GLY A 24 28.97 6.01 1.90
C GLY A 24 27.71 6.60 2.52
N ASP A 25 27.38 7.87 2.28
CA ASP A 25 26.17 8.51 2.82
C ASP A 25 24.93 8.10 2.01
N LEU A 26 23.80 7.90 2.69
CA LEU A 26 22.52 7.64 2.03
C LEU A 26 22.11 8.81 1.14
N THR A 27 21.71 8.52 -0.10
CA THR A 27 21.29 9.51 -1.10
C THR A 27 20.19 8.96 -2.02
N VAL A 28 19.62 9.85 -2.85
CA VAL A 28 18.72 9.48 -3.95
C VAL A 28 19.45 9.67 -5.27
N MET A 29 19.48 8.62 -6.08
CA MET A 29 20.19 8.48 -7.35
C MET A 29 19.20 8.10 -8.46
N ALA A 30 19.72 7.80 -9.64
CA ALA A 30 18.97 7.19 -10.72
C ALA A 30 19.71 5.96 -11.26
N VAL A 31 18.97 4.97 -11.75
CA VAL A 31 19.52 3.83 -12.47
C VAL A 31 19.36 4.04 -13.97
N ASP A 32 20.37 3.67 -14.74
CA ASP A 32 20.29 3.49 -16.19
C ASP A 32 20.85 2.11 -16.58
N GLY A 33 19.95 1.19 -16.94
CA GLY A 33 20.31 -0.20 -17.17
C GLY A 33 20.76 -0.88 -15.87
N SER A 34 22.06 -1.07 -15.70
CA SER A 34 22.65 -1.62 -14.48
C SER A 34 23.52 -0.61 -13.72
N GLU A 35 23.62 0.63 -14.21
CA GLU A 35 24.50 1.65 -13.66
C GLU A 35 23.72 2.58 -12.73
N VAL A 36 24.21 2.76 -11.51
CA VAL A 36 23.69 3.76 -10.57
C VAL A 36 24.44 5.07 -10.82
N LEU A 37 23.70 6.14 -11.11
CA LEU A 37 24.20 7.44 -11.53
C LEU A 37 23.74 8.55 -10.58
N ASP A 38 24.59 9.54 -10.36
CA ASP A 38 24.21 10.73 -9.63
C ASP A 38 23.04 11.45 -10.31
N SER A 39 22.05 11.83 -9.51
CA SER A 39 20.83 12.51 -9.98
C SER A 39 21.11 13.81 -10.73
N ASP A 40 22.24 14.46 -10.43
CA ASP A 40 22.66 15.70 -11.10
C ASP A 40 23.24 15.49 -12.50
N ASP A 41 23.64 14.26 -12.85
CA ASP A 41 24.21 13.94 -14.16
C ASP A 41 23.16 13.50 -15.19
N VAL A 42 21.92 13.33 -14.76
CA VAL A 42 20.85 12.75 -15.59
C VAL A 42 19.58 13.60 -15.61
N CYS A 43 18.76 13.37 -16.64
CA CYS A 43 17.36 13.78 -16.70
C CYS A 43 16.52 12.67 -17.32
N MET A 44 15.35 12.41 -16.75
CA MET A 44 14.38 11.45 -17.28
C MET A 44 13.69 12.05 -18.49
N ARG A 45 13.53 11.27 -19.56
CA ARG A 45 12.98 11.75 -20.83
C ARG A 45 11.81 10.86 -21.27
N LEU A 46 10.61 11.43 -21.20
CA LEU A 46 9.38 10.84 -21.72
C LEU A 46 8.94 11.62 -22.97
N GLY A 47 9.40 11.17 -24.14
CA GLY A 47 9.00 11.77 -25.41
C GLY A 47 8.01 10.93 -26.20
N PRO A 48 7.52 11.44 -27.35
CA PRO A 48 6.62 10.70 -28.21
C PRO A 48 7.24 9.38 -28.63
N ASP A 49 6.50 8.29 -28.52
CA ASP A 49 6.96 6.97 -28.93
C ASP A 49 5.80 6.04 -29.28
N SER A 50 6.12 5.07 -30.13
CA SER A 50 5.19 4.08 -30.64
C SER A 50 5.79 2.67 -30.61
N PHE A 51 4.93 1.69 -30.34
CA PHE A 51 5.26 0.27 -30.39
C PHE A 51 4.25 -0.46 -31.27
N ASN A 52 4.74 -1.26 -32.22
CA ASN A 52 3.91 -2.00 -33.19
C ASN A 52 2.83 -1.14 -33.90
N GLY A 53 3.19 0.08 -34.30
CA GLY A 53 2.29 0.98 -35.04
C GLY A 53 1.19 1.60 -34.19
N LYS A 54 1.35 1.61 -32.87
CA LYS A 54 0.45 2.26 -31.92
C LYS A 54 1.26 3.15 -30.98
N GLU A 55 0.77 4.34 -30.73
CA GLU A 55 1.36 5.23 -29.73
C GLU A 55 1.24 4.64 -28.32
N VAL A 56 2.35 4.63 -27.59
CA VAL A 56 2.44 4.10 -26.21
C VAL A 56 2.95 5.13 -25.20
N SER A 57 3.46 6.27 -25.67
CA SER A 57 3.91 7.39 -24.82
C SER A 57 2.78 8.29 -24.32
N ARG A 58 1.55 8.05 -24.79
CA ARG A 58 0.32 8.70 -24.34
C ARG A 58 -0.76 7.65 -24.16
N MET A 59 -1.53 7.76 -23.09
CA MET A 59 -2.64 6.85 -22.80
C MET A 59 -3.96 7.58 -22.76
N VAL A 60 -5.04 6.85 -23.05
CA VAL A 60 -6.42 7.31 -22.84
C VAL A 60 -6.90 6.76 -21.50
N VAL A 61 -7.40 7.62 -20.62
CA VAL A 61 -8.04 7.21 -19.38
C VAL A 61 -9.31 6.42 -19.73
N PRO A 62 -9.41 5.13 -19.35
CA PRO A 62 -10.58 4.32 -19.67
C PRO A 62 -11.78 4.68 -18.78
N ASP A 63 -12.96 4.18 -19.16
CA ASP A 63 -14.15 4.18 -18.29
C ASP A 63 -14.04 3.03 -17.27
N ASP A 64 -13.06 3.16 -16.36
CA ASP A 64 -12.82 2.24 -15.25
C ASP A 64 -12.81 3.04 -13.93
N PRO A 65 -13.75 2.77 -13.00
CA PRO A 65 -13.79 3.43 -11.71
C PRO A 65 -12.47 3.34 -10.93
N ASN A 66 -11.70 2.27 -11.08
CA ASN A 66 -10.41 2.09 -10.42
C ASN A 66 -9.32 3.05 -10.93
N LEU A 67 -9.52 3.63 -12.11
CA LEU A 67 -8.61 4.59 -12.74
C LEU A 67 -9.20 6.00 -12.80
N SER A 68 -10.38 6.22 -12.22
CA SER A 68 -11.04 7.54 -12.14
C SER A 68 -10.17 8.60 -11.47
N PHE A 69 -9.26 8.19 -10.59
CA PHE A 69 -8.31 9.09 -9.98
C PHE A 69 -7.44 9.79 -11.02
N LEU A 70 -7.21 9.26 -12.23
CA LEU A 70 -6.39 9.84 -13.30
C LEU A 70 -7.08 10.98 -14.07
N GLY A 71 -8.41 11.06 -14.03
CA GLY A 71 -9.18 12.02 -14.83
C GLY A 71 -10.51 11.45 -15.31
N GLN A 72 -11.24 12.24 -16.10
CA GLN A 72 -12.47 11.78 -16.74
C GLN A 72 -12.14 10.74 -17.83
N PRO A 73 -13.01 9.74 -18.07
CA PRO A 73 -12.85 8.83 -19.20
C PRO A 73 -12.67 9.60 -20.52
N GLY A 74 -11.68 9.22 -21.32
CA GLY A 74 -11.31 9.88 -22.58
C GLY A 74 -10.23 10.95 -22.45
N THR A 75 -9.80 11.30 -21.23
CA THR A 75 -8.62 12.17 -21.01
C THR A 75 -7.37 11.52 -21.61
N ILE A 76 -6.55 12.29 -22.33
CA ILE A 76 -5.25 11.82 -22.83
C ILE A 76 -4.15 12.33 -21.91
N LEU A 77 -3.30 11.42 -21.45
CA LEU A 77 -2.16 11.71 -20.56
C LEU A 77 -0.86 11.28 -21.21
N TRP A 78 0.25 12.00 -20.97
CA TRP A 78 1.57 11.45 -21.21
C TRP A 78 1.82 10.28 -20.26
N HIS A 79 2.42 9.20 -20.75
CA HIS A 79 2.49 7.94 -20.03
C HIS A 79 3.83 7.24 -20.24
N ALA A 80 4.55 6.99 -19.14
CA ALA A 80 5.59 5.98 -19.08
C ALA A 80 4.96 4.69 -18.50
N PRO A 81 4.77 3.64 -19.31
CA PRO A 81 4.04 2.44 -18.91
C PRO A 81 4.87 1.52 -18.02
N ALA A 82 4.22 0.88 -17.05
CA ALA A 82 4.82 -0.22 -16.30
C ALA A 82 5.11 -1.44 -17.19
N GLN A 83 4.33 -1.59 -18.27
CA GLN A 83 4.51 -2.63 -19.27
C GLN A 83 5.86 -2.46 -19.98
N LEU A 84 6.67 -3.51 -19.97
CA LEU A 84 7.89 -3.57 -20.75
C LEU A 84 7.56 -3.76 -22.23
N TYR A 85 7.90 -2.78 -23.05
CA TYR A 85 7.92 -2.87 -24.51
C TYR A 85 9.36 -3.11 -25.01
N ASP A 86 9.51 -3.82 -26.13
CA ASP A 86 10.84 -4.07 -26.71
C ASP A 86 11.54 -2.74 -27.05
N GLY A 87 12.82 -2.64 -26.67
CA GLY A 87 13.58 -1.39 -26.70
C GLY A 87 13.18 -0.36 -25.63
N TRP A 88 12.46 -0.76 -24.57
CA TRP A 88 12.03 0.08 -23.45
C TRP A 88 11.25 1.34 -23.87
N LYS A 89 10.42 1.20 -24.91
CA LYS A 89 9.68 2.30 -25.51
C LYS A 89 8.45 2.69 -24.70
N PRO A 90 8.30 3.94 -24.20
CA PRO A 90 9.18 5.11 -24.33
C PRO A 90 10.37 5.15 -23.33
N ILE A 91 10.09 5.17 -22.04
CA ILE A 91 11.05 5.03 -20.95
C ILE A 91 10.42 4.01 -20.01
N TRP A 92 11.17 3.00 -19.59
CA TRP A 92 10.66 2.02 -18.65
C TRP A 92 11.06 2.45 -17.25
N ALA A 93 10.19 3.25 -16.65
CA ALA A 93 10.48 3.97 -15.41
C ALA A 93 9.98 3.21 -14.17
N GLY A 94 10.78 3.26 -13.12
CA GLY A 94 10.49 2.66 -11.83
C GLY A 94 11.12 3.45 -10.68
N PHE A 95 11.14 2.82 -9.52
CA PHE A 95 11.84 3.28 -8.33
C PHE A 95 12.38 2.07 -7.56
N GLY A 96 13.34 2.30 -6.68
CA GLY A 96 13.91 1.22 -5.89
C GLY A 96 14.83 1.69 -4.77
N ALA A 97 15.38 0.74 -4.04
CA ALA A 97 16.41 0.99 -3.05
C ALA A 97 17.32 -0.23 -2.91
N PHE A 98 18.62 -0.06 -3.09
CA PHE A 98 19.63 -1.10 -2.86
C PHE A 98 19.36 -2.44 -3.57
N ASP A 99 18.70 -2.43 -4.74
CA ASP A 99 18.43 -3.63 -5.54
C ASP A 99 19.72 -4.42 -5.86
N PRO A 100 19.77 -5.75 -5.61
CA PRO A 100 20.95 -6.58 -5.86
C PRO A 100 21.42 -6.65 -7.31
N GLY A 101 20.57 -6.28 -8.28
CA GLY A 101 20.94 -6.17 -9.70
C GLY A 101 21.77 -4.92 -10.02
N HIS A 102 21.76 -3.93 -9.11
CA HIS A 102 22.47 -2.66 -9.24
C HIS A 102 23.46 -2.41 -8.11
N GLU A 103 23.37 -3.17 -7.00
CA GLU A 103 24.21 -3.02 -5.83
C GLU A 103 24.75 -4.36 -5.29
N TRP A 104 26.01 -4.35 -4.86
CA TRP A 104 26.71 -5.53 -4.36
C TRP A 104 26.59 -5.69 -2.85
N ASN A 105 26.25 -4.61 -2.14
CA ASN A 105 26.16 -4.57 -0.69
C ASN A 105 24.81 -3.98 -0.26
N VAL A 106 23.81 -4.85 -0.10
CA VAL A 106 22.47 -4.47 0.33
C VAL A 106 22.47 -4.31 1.86
N PRO A 107 22.09 -3.14 2.42
CA PRO A 107 21.98 -2.97 3.86
C PRO A 107 20.91 -3.87 4.47
N ASP A 108 21.17 -4.38 5.66
CA ASP A 108 20.28 -5.28 6.42
C ASP A 108 19.98 -4.76 7.84
N ASP A 109 20.37 -3.53 8.12
CA ASP A 109 20.28 -2.87 9.44
C ASP A 109 19.12 -1.87 9.55
N PHE A 110 18.35 -1.69 8.46
CA PHE A 110 17.11 -0.92 8.46
C PHE A 110 15.95 -1.74 9.05
N VAL A 111 15.20 -1.12 9.95
CA VAL A 111 13.96 -1.66 10.53
C VAL A 111 13.01 -2.09 9.41
N SER A 112 12.50 -3.32 9.52
CA SER A 112 11.64 -4.00 8.55
C SER A 112 12.22 -4.18 7.14
N ASN A 113 13.53 -3.91 6.93
CA ASN A 113 14.15 -3.78 5.60
C ASN A 113 13.40 -2.78 4.71
N THR A 114 13.00 -1.62 5.26
CA THR A 114 12.29 -0.60 4.49
C THR A 114 12.84 0.80 4.70
N LEU A 115 12.59 1.66 3.72
CA LEU A 115 12.87 3.09 3.74
C LEU A 115 11.58 3.85 3.41
N GLU A 116 11.39 5.02 4.01
CA GLU A 116 10.34 5.94 3.59
C GLU A 116 10.90 6.90 2.55
N LEU A 117 10.32 6.89 1.36
CA LEU A 117 10.63 7.81 0.27
C LEU A 117 9.54 8.87 0.17
N GLU A 118 9.92 10.15 0.23
CA GLU A 118 9.03 11.29 0.22
C GLU A 118 9.28 12.21 -0.99
N LEU A 119 8.23 12.52 -1.75
CA LEU A 119 8.17 13.61 -2.72
C LEU A 119 7.98 14.93 -1.96
N LYS A 120 9.09 15.55 -1.55
CA LYS A 120 9.15 16.78 -0.76
C LYS A 120 8.55 17.98 -1.49
N ASP A 121 8.85 18.10 -2.77
CA ASP A 121 8.41 19.20 -3.62
C ASP A 121 8.13 18.72 -5.04
N PHE A 122 7.24 19.44 -5.71
CA PHE A 122 6.85 19.16 -7.09
C PHE A 122 6.53 20.46 -7.82
N ALA A 123 7.16 20.68 -8.97
CA ALA A 123 6.87 21.80 -9.85
C ALA A 123 6.84 21.34 -11.31
N GLY A 124 5.84 21.79 -12.06
CA GLY A 124 5.70 21.46 -13.48
C GLY A 124 4.44 22.07 -14.08
N PRO A 125 4.23 21.93 -15.40
CA PRO A 125 3.08 22.51 -16.10
C PRO A 125 1.75 21.78 -15.82
N GLY A 126 1.81 20.55 -15.31
CA GLY A 126 0.63 19.73 -15.04
C GLY A 126 0.78 18.87 -13.78
N GLU A 127 -0.09 17.89 -13.65
CA GLU A 127 -0.13 16.97 -12.52
C GLU A 127 0.58 15.66 -12.87
N MET A 128 1.04 14.93 -11.85
CA MET A 128 1.70 13.64 -11.97
C MET A 128 1.03 12.60 -11.08
N GLU A 129 0.82 11.40 -11.62
CA GLU A 129 0.45 10.21 -10.84
C GLU A 129 1.42 9.07 -11.14
N VAL A 130 1.82 8.33 -10.09
CA VAL A 130 2.60 7.10 -10.17
C VAL A 130 1.77 5.97 -9.59
N TRP A 131 1.54 4.92 -10.35
CA TRP A 131 0.55 3.90 -9.99
C TRP A 131 0.80 2.55 -10.68
N ASN A 132 0.15 1.51 -10.17
CA ASN A 132 0.10 0.19 -10.78
C ASN A 132 -1.31 -0.36 -10.75
N TYR A 133 -1.72 -0.98 -11.85
CA TYR A 133 -3.01 -1.64 -11.96
C TYR A 133 -2.97 -2.64 -13.11
N ILE A 134 -3.59 -3.79 -12.89
CA ILE A 134 -3.86 -4.78 -13.92
C ILE A 134 -5.38 -4.94 -13.93
N ALA A 135 -5.98 -4.92 -15.12
CA ALA A 135 -7.42 -5.11 -15.27
C ALA A 135 -7.87 -6.39 -14.54
N GLY A 136 -8.89 -6.27 -13.69
CA GLY A 136 -9.37 -7.35 -12.82
C GLY A 136 -8.82 -7.31 -11.39
N TRP A 137 -7.85 -6.44 -11.08
CA TRP A 137 -7.54 -6.11 -9.69
C TRP A 137 -8.71 -5.35 -9.06
N GLY A 138 -8.93 -5.57 -7.76
CA GLY A 138 -10.04 -4.93 -7.03
C GLY A 138 -9.90 -3.41 -6.88
N SER A 139 -8.68 -2.87 -7.03
CA SER A 139 -8.39 -1.43 -7.07
C SER A 139 -7.02 -1.17 -7.70
N ALA A 140 -6.78 0.07 -8.15
CA ALA A 140 -5.46 0.52 -8.56
C ALA A 140 -4.60 0.87 -7.34
N SER A 141 -3.33 0.46 -7.36
CA SER A 141 -2.33 0.88 -6.38
C SER A 141 -1.76 2.24 -6.77
N ARG A 142 -2.12 3.29 -6.03
CA ARG A 142 -1.52 4.61 -6.17
C ARG A 142 -0.26 4.69 -5.30
N ILE A 143 0.82 5.26 -5.83
CA ILE A 143 2.17 5.21 -5.22
C ILE A 143 2.66 6.63 -4.90
N PHE A 144 2.62 7.53 -5.89
CA PHE A 144 2.88 8.96 -5.69
C PHE A 144 1.88 9.78 -6.50
N SER A 145 1.54 10.96 -5.99
CA SER A 145 0.72 11.95 -6.67
C SER A 145 1.28 13.33 -6.40
N SER A 146 1.24 14.19 -7.41
CA SER A 146 1.54 15.60 -7.25
C SER A 146 0.49 16.37 -6.45
N ARG A 147 -0.56 15.71 -5.92
CA ARG A 147 -1.64 16.34 -5.17
C ARG A 147 -1.71 15.85 -3.73
N ASP A 148 -1.85 14.54 -3.55
CA ASP A 148 -2.34 13.97 -2.28
C ASP A 148 -1.50 12.81 -1.72
N ILE A 149 -0.59 12.21 -2.51
CA ILE A 149 0.24 11.07 -2.10
C ILE A 149 1.72 11.43 -2.26
N ARG A 150 2.35 11.83 -1.15
CA ARG A 150 3.76 12.28 -1.14
C ARG A 150 4.73 11.28 -0.53
N LYS A 151 4.27 10.18 0.07
CA LYS A 151 5.13 9.24 0.80
C LYS A 151 4.83 7.81 0.37
N TYR A 152 5.89 7.02 0.24
CA TYR A 152 5.82 5.59 -0.05
C TYR A 152 6.91 4.83 0.70
N ILE A 153 6.59 3.63 1.18
CA ILE A 153 7.55 2.71 1.81
C ILE A 153 8.17 1.83 0.75
N VAL A 154 9.46 2.00 0.53
CA VAL A 154 10.26 1.23 -0.42
C VAL A 154 10.97 0.11 0.33
N SER A 155 10.96 -1.11 -0.23
CA SER A 155 11.74 -2.23 0.30
C SER A 155 13.22 -2.04 -0.01
N VAL A 156 14.08 -2.25 0.98
CA VAL A 156 15.52 -2.38 0.77
C VAL A 156 15.79 -3.68 0.02
N GLY A 157 16.63 -3.63 -1.02
CA GLY A 157 16.82 -4.73 -1.96
C GLY A 157 15.70 -4.85 -2.99
N GLY A 158 14.79 -3.89 -3.06
CA GLY A 158 13.62 -3.93 -3.93
C GLY A 158 13.68 -2.89 -5.05
N HIS A 159 13.01 -3.21 -6.15
CA HIS A 159 12.74 -2.29 -7.25
C HIS A 159 11.37 -2.59 -7.86
N ALA A 160 10.73 -1.59 -8.46
CA ALA A 160 9.43 -1.73 -9.08
C ALA A 160 9.27 -0.77 -10.27
N HIS A 161 8.85 -1.32 -11.42
CA HIS A 161 8.38 -0.52 -12.55
C HIS A 161 6.90 -0.22 -12.44
N THR A 162 6.55 1.01 -12.79
CA THR A 162 5.23 1.58 -12.53
C THR A 162 4.74 2.41 -13.70
N ASN A 163 3.45 2.70 -13.71
CA ASN A 163 2.89 3.67 -14.63
C ASN A 163 3.16 5.07 -14.06
N TRP A 164 3.77 5.93 -14.86
CA TRP A 164 3.91 7.36 -14.58
C TRP A 164 3.06 8.11 -15.59
N THR A 165 2.16 8.96 -15.12
CA THR A 165 1.33 9.80 -15.99
C THR A 165 1.52 11.28 -15.70
N PHE A 166 1.48 12.10 -16.75
CA PHE A 166 1.55 13.55 -16.67
C PHE A 166 0.44 14.17 -17.50
N THR A 167 -0.22 15.20 -16.97
CA THR A 167 -1.35 15.84 -17.68
C THR A 167 -0.92 16.79 -18.78
N GLU A 168 0.30 17.32 -18.73
CA GLU A 168 0.81 18.33 -19.67
C GLU A 168 2.24 18.01 -20.12
N PRO A 169 2.65 18.40 -21.33
CA PRO A 169 4.06 18.36 -21.71
C PRO A 169 4.85 19.52 -21.07
N GLY A 170 6.12 19.28 -20.78
CA GLY A 170 7.09 20.27 -20.33
C GLY A 170 8.09 19.72 -19.32
N ILE A 171 8.72 20.63 -18.57
CA ILE A 171 9.78 20.29 -17.61
C ILE A 171 9.20 20.20 -16.20
N TYR A 172 9.37 19.03 -15.59
CA TYR A 172 8.95 18.74 -14.23
C TYR A 172 10.16 18.62 -13.30
N LYS A 173 10.02 19.12 -12.07
CA LYS A 173 10.99 19.03 -10.97
C LYS A 173 10.36 18.24 -9.84
N LEU A 174 10.96 17.12 -9.49
CA LEU A 174 10.50 16.22 -8.42
C LEU A 174 11.61 16.15 -7.38
N THR A 175 11.37 16.71 -6.19
CA THR A 175 12.37 16.71 -5.11
C THR A 175 12.07 15.59 -4.13
N TRP A 176 13.03 14.70 -3.94
CA TRP A 176 12.92 13.49 -3.15
C TRP A 176 13.76 13.55 -1.89
N GLN A 177 13.30 12.89 -0.83
CA GLN A 177 14.09 12.58 0.35
C GLN A 177 13.75 11.17 0.82
N ALA A 178 14.76 10.36 1.13
CA ALA A 178 14.56 9.08 1.79
C ALA A 178 14.93 9.15 3.28
N THR A 179 14.21 8.39 4.10
CA THR A 179 14.43 8.25 5.54
C THR A 179 14.48 6.77 5.91
N GLY A 180 15.57 6.36 6.56
CA GLY A 180 15.75 5.01 7.10
C GLY A 180 15.89 5.03 8.62
N ARG A 181 15.35 4.02 9.29
CA ARG A 181 15.48 3.85 10.75
C ARG A 181 16.28 2.60 11.05
N HIS A 182 17.26 2.70 11.94
CA HIS A 182 18.08 1.56 12.37
C HIS A 182 17.54 0.92 13.66
N PHE A 183 18.01 -0.29 13.97
CA PHE A 183 17.60 -1.01 15.18
C PHE A 183 17.97 -0.32 16.49
N ASP A 184 19.03 0.49 16.49
CA ASP A 184 19.45 1.29 17.65
C ASP A 184 18.56 2.52 17.90
N GLY A 185 17.56 2.73 17.05
CA GLY A 185 16.61 3.84 17.12
C GLY A 185 17.05 5.11 16.41
N THR A 186 18.27 5.15 15.86
CA THR A 186 18.73 6.28 15.04
C THR A 186 18.00 6.33 13.70
N THR A 187 18.03 7.50 13.07
CA THR A 187 17.39 7.75 11.78
C THR A 187 18.39 8.41 10.84
N GLU A 188 18.58 7.79 9.68
CA GLU A 188 19.38 8.32 8.57
C GLU A 188 18.44 8.98 7.56
N LYS A 189 18.84 10.13 7.01
CA LYS A 189 18.09 10.86 5.97
C LYS A 189 19.01 11.28 4.85
N THR A 190 18.51 11.20 3.63
CA THR A 190 19.19 11.79 2.49
C THR A 190 19.08 13.32 2.53
N PRO A 191 19.99 14.05 1.86
CA PRO A 191 19.69 15.38 1.36
C PRO A 191 18.41 15.37 0.51
N GLU A 192 17.79 16.54 0.33
CA GLU A 192 16.74 16.70 -0.68
C GLU A 192 17.38 16.72 -2.07
N ILE A 193 17.01 15.77 -2.93
CA ILE A 193 17.58 15.59 -4.27
C ILE A 193 16.49 15.80 -5.33
N THR A 194 16.77 16.63 -6.33
CA THR A 194 15.80 16.94 -7.39
C THR A 194 16.07 16.13 -8.66
N HIS A 195 15.05 15.40 -9.11
CA HIS A 195 14.98 14.78 -10.43
C HIS A 195 14.24 15.68 -11.41
N TYR A 196 14.68 15.65 -12.66
CA TYR A 196 14.07 16.40 -13.74
C TYR A 196 13.47 15.45 -14.78
N TRP A 197 12.17 15.60 -15.01
CA TRP A 197 11.44 14.89 -16.04
C TRP A 197 11.14 15.82 -17.21
N LEU A 198 11.57 15.42 -18.40
CA LEU A 198 11.32 16.10 -19.67
C LEU A 198 10.22 15.36 -20.43
N VAL A 199 8.99 15.86 -20.32
CA VAL A 199 7.78 15.24 -20.87
C VAL A 199 7.35 15.97 -22.14
N GLY A 200 7.06 15.25 -23.21
CA GLY A 200 6.59 15.84 -24.47
C GLY A 200 7.59 15.80 -25.61
N THR A 201 7.32 16.51 -26.70
CA THR A 201 8.25 16.65 -27.83
C THR A 201 9.52 17.39 -27.42
N ASP A 202 10.60 17.32 -28.22
CA ASP A 202 11.83 18.07 -27.93
C ASP A 202 11.56 19.59 -27.79
N GLY A 203 10.66 20.13 -28.62
CA GLY A 203 10.24 21.54 -28.54
C GLY A 203 9.53 21.91 -27.24
N ASP A 204 8.65 21.02 -26.73
CA ASP A 204 7.92 21.24 -25.48
C ASP A 204 8.84 21.40 -24.26
N VAL A 205 10.01 20.74 -24.31
CA VAL A 205 11.01 20.75 -23.23
C VAL A 205 12.23 21.61 -23.54
N HIS A 206 12.14 22.44 -24.58
CA HIS A 206 13.18 23.38 -25.03
C HIS A 206 14.51 22.72 -25.41
N LEU A 207 14.46 21.48 -25.89
CA LEU A 207 15.56 20.83 -26.57
C LEU A 207 15.56 21.21 -28.05
N ALA A 208 16.72 21.14 -28.70
CA ALA A 208 16.78 21.30 -30.15
C ALA A 208 16.16 20.07 -30.84
N ASP A 209 15.54 20.25 -32.00
CA ASP A 209 14.94 19.14 -32.75
C ASP A 209 15.95 18.02 -33.00
N GLY A 210 15.59 16.79 -32.64
CA GLY A 210 16.45 15.62 -32.79
C GLY A 210 17.46 15.43 -31.66
N SER A 211 17.31 16.15 -30.54
CA SER A 211 18.10 15.93 -29.32
C SER A 211 17.79 14.58 -28.65
N SER A 212 16.64 13.98 -28.96
CA SER A 212 16.26 12.64 -28.50
C SER A 212 16.17 11.63 -29.66
N PRO A 213 17.29 11.21 -30.29
CA PRO A 213 17.27 10.30 -31.42
C PRO A 213 16.51 8.99 -31.12
N GLY A 214 15.66 8.57 -32.05
CA GLY A 214 14.89 7.33 -31.95
C GLY A 214 13.49 7.50 -31.34
N LEU A 215 13.21 8.62 -30.67
CA LEU A 215 11.85 8.99 -30.27
C LEU A 215 11.03 9.44 -31.48
N GLY A 216 9.74 9.11 -31.47
CA GLY A 216 8.77 9.45 -32.50
C GLY A 216 7.47 8.66 -32.38
N SER A 217 6.34 9.32 -32.55
CA SER A 217 5.03 8.67 -32.58
C SER A 217 4.64 8.37 -34.03
N THR A 218 4.32 7.10 -34.32
CA THR A 218 3.88 6.64 -35.65
C THR A 218 2.69 5.70 -35.51
N GLY A 219 1.85 5.64 -36.55
CA GLY A 219 0.68 4.77 -36.58
C GLY A 219 -0.53 5.37 -35.86
N VAL A 220 -1.23 4.56 -35.05
CA VAL A 220 -2.48 4.94 -34.38
C VAL A 220 -2.19 5.85 -33.18
N THR A 221 -2.69 7.09 -33.23
CA THR A 221 -2.47 8.10 -32.17
C THR A 221 -3.37 7.87 -30.97
N ALA A 222 -3.05 8.46 -29.82
CA ALA A 222 -3.91 8.42 -28.62
C ALA A 222 -5.33 8.96 -28.89
N GLU A 223 -5.49 9.97 -29.74
CA GLU A 223 -6.79 10.49 -30.15
C GLU A 223 -7.62 9.46 -30.93
N GLN A 224 -6.98 8.72 -31.85
CA GLN A 224 -7.64 7.63 -32.58
C GLN A 224 -7.97 6.46 -31.65
N GLN A 225 -7.09 6.14 -30.70
CA GLN A 225 -7.36 5.13 -29.67
C GLN A 225 -8.58 5.50 -28.82
N ARG A 226 -8.73 6.79 -28.47
CA ARG A 226 -9.91 7.31 -27.75
C ARG A 226 -11.20 7.06 -28.54
N GLU A 227 -11.18 7.35 -29.85
CA GLU A 227 -12.31 7.08 -30.74
C GLU A 227 -12.62 5.58 -30.85
N GLU A 228 -11.60 4.71 -30.96
CA GLU A 228 -11.76 3.25 -30.98
C GLU A 228 -12.37 2.70 -29.69
N MET A 229 -12.11 3.34 -28.54
CA MET A 229 -12.72 3.03 -27.24
C MET A 229 -14.17 3.53 -27.12
N GLY A 230 -14.68 4.27 -28.10
CA GLY A 230 -16.01 4.90 -28.03
C GLY A 230 -16.08 6.08 -27.05
N LEU A 231 -14.93 6.66 -26.68
CA LEU A 231 -14.84 7.78 -25.75
C LEU A 231 -14.70 9.11 -26.50
N SER A 232 -15.17 10.18 -25.88
CA SER A 232 -15.04 11.55 -26.40
C SER A 232 -13.98 12.33 -25.63
N GLU A 233 -13.57 13.48 -26.18
CA GLU A 233 -12.81 14.45 -25.40
C GLU A 233 -13.62 14.91 -24.18
N PRO A 234 -13.05 14.82 -22.96
CA PRO A 234 -13.68 15.37 -21.77
C PRO A 234 -13.90 16.88 -21.88
N VAL A 235 -14.94 17.37 -21.23
CA VAL A 235 -15.25 18.81 -21.15
C VAL A 235 -15.24 19.23 -19.69
N GLY A 236 -14.55 20.33 -19.39
CA GLY A 236 -14.41 20.87 -18.04
C GLY A 236 -13.21 20.30 -17.28
N ASP A 237 -13.07 20.72 -16.03
CA ASP A 237 -11.93 20.37 -15.20
C ASP A 237 -11.98 18.91 -14.73
N ARG A 238 -10.82 18.39 -14.34
CA ARG A 238 -10.71 17.08 -13.67
C ARG A 238 -11.58 17.11 -12.39
N PRO A 239 -12.52 16.16 -12.21
CA PRO A 239 -13.33 16.12 -11.02
C PRO A 239 -12.45 15.90 -9.78
N GLU A 240 -12.73 16.65 -8.72
CA GLU A 240 -12.13 16.39 -7.41
C GLU A 240 -12.67 15.06 -6.85
N PRO A 241 -11.84 14.28 -6.16
CA PRO A 241 -12.33 13.12 -5.41
C PRO A 241 -13.46 13.56 -4.45
N PRO A 242 -14.51 12.74 -4.28
CA PRO A 242 -15.57 13.06 -3.32
C PRO A 242 -14.97 13.22 -1.92
N ALA A 243 -15.50 14.18 -1.17
CA ALA A 243 -15.13 14.37 0.22
C ALA A 243 -15.46 13.09 1.02
N PRO A 244 -14.56 12.67 1.94
CA PRO A 244 -14.85 11.56 2.84
C PRO A 244 -16.14 11.79 3.64
N VAL A 245 -16.93 10.73 3.84
CA VAL A 245 -18.22 10.80 4.55
C VAL A 245 -18.19 9.99 5.83
N VAL A 246 -18.97 10.42 6.82
CA VAL A 246 -19.13 9.69 8.09
C VAL A 246 -20.05 8.48 7.96
N ASP A 247 -21.00 8.53 7.03
CA ASP A 247 -22.06 7.53 6.89
C ASP A 247 -21.52 6.17 6.43
N GLN A 248 -22.16 5.11 6.88
CA GLN A 248 -21.79 3.72 6.60
C GLN A 248 -22.86 3.02 5.75
N PRO A 249 -22.47 2.18 4.76
CA PRO A 249 -23.45 1.45 3.98
C PRO A 249 -24.03 0.28 4.79
N THR A 250 -25.28 -0.06 4.49
CA THR A 250 -25.88 -1.33 4.94
C THR A 250 -25.58 -2.44 3.93
N LEU A 251 -25.40 -3.67 4.39
CA LEU A 251 -25.23 -4.84 3.51
C LEU A 251 -26.57 -5.54 3.31
N ASP A 252 -26.92 -5.81 2.05
CA ASP A 252 -28.06 -6.68 1.73
C ASP A 252 -27.72 -8.16 1.89
N GLU A 253 -28.76 -9.00 1.90
CA GLU A 253 -28.62 -10.44 2.12
C GLU A 253 -27.81 -11.14 1.01
N GLU A 254 -27.87 -10.65 -0.23
CA GLU A 254 -27.11 -11.23 -1.35
C GLU A 254 -25.60 -10.98 -1.20
N ASN A 255 -25.25 -9.77 -0.77
CA ASN A 255 -23.88 -9.38 -0.46
C ASN A 255 -23.35 -10.20 0.72
N LEU A 256 -24.13 -10.31 1.79
CA LEU A 256 -23.79 -11.12 2.98
C LEU A 256 -23.57 -12.59 2.60
N LYS A 257 -24.48 -13.17 1.81
CA LYS A 257 -24.36 -14.55 1.32
C LYS A 257 -23.08 -14.75 0.50
N THR A 258 -22.80 -13.82 -0.42
CA THR A 258 -21.61 -13.90 -1.29
C THR A 258 -20.33 -13.86 -0.46
N GLN A 259 -20.26 -12.98 0.54
CA GLN A 259 -19.11 -12.88 1.42
C GLN A 259 -18.98 -14.14 2.30
N PHE A 260 -20.08 -14.63 2.86
CA PHE A 260 -20.12 -15.85 3.66
C PHE A 260 -19.57 -17.06 2.89
N ASP A 261 -20.05 -17.29 1.67
CA ASP A 261 -19.60 -18.41 0.83
C ASP A 261 -18.09 -18.32 0.50
N LYS A 262 -17.57 -17.12 0.25
CA LYS A 262 -16.15 -16.88 -0.01
C LYS A 262 -15.27 -17.06 1.23
N ALA A 263 -15.83 -16.81 2.42
CA ALA A 263 -15.08 -16.81 3.65
C ALA A 263 -14.77 -18.22 4.19
N TRP A 264 -15.30 -19.29 3.58
CA TRP A 264 -15.15 -20.68 4.04
C TRP A 264 -15.48 -20.83 5.53
N PRO A 265 -16.77 -20.72 5.87
CA PRO A 265 -17.22 -20.69 7.26
C PRO A 265 -17.00 -22.02 7.97
N PRO A 266 -16.83 -22.00 9.30
CA PRO A 266 -16.74 -23.21 10.12
C PRO A 266 -18.11 -23.90 10.22
N GLU A 267 -18.13 -25.11 10.78
CA GLU A 267 -19.37 -25.86 11.03
C GLU A 267 -20.19 -25.27 12.20
N ASN A 268 -19.54 -24.57 13.13
CA ASN A 268 -20.14 -24.00 14.33
C ASN A 268 -19.37 -22.76 14.82
N LEU A 269 -19.81 -22.16 15.93
CA LEU A 269 -19.23 -20.94 16.49
C LEU A 269 -18.05 -21.18 17.47
N ASP A 270 -17.53 -22.41 17.61
CA ASP A 270 -16.53 -22.73 18.65
C ASP A 270 -15.23 -21.89 18.57
N ASN A 271 -14.89 -21.40 17.37
CA ASN A 271 -13.74 -20.54 17.11
C ASN A 271 -14.11 -19.05 16.92
N THR A 272 -15.33 -18.65 17.30
CA THR A 272 -15.84 -17.28 17.17
C THR A 272 -15.78 -16.56 18.51
N PHE A 273 -15.16 -15.39 18.51
CA PHE A 273 -14.94 -14.56 19.69
C PHE A 273 -15.80 -13.30 19.60
N SER A 274 -16.67 -13.11 20.58
CA SER A 274 -17.53 -11.94 20.72
C SER A 274 -17.06 -10.96 21.81
N GLY A 275 -16.09 -11.36 22.64
CA GLY A 275 -15.42 -10.52 23.63
C GLY A 275 -14.16 -11.17 24.20
N GLY A 276 -13.51 -10.49 25.14
CA GLY A 276 -12.30 -10.99 25.81
C GLY A 276 -11.02 -10.81 24.99
N VAL A 277 -10.06 -11.72 25.17
CA VAL A 277 -8.73 -11.65 24.53
C VAL A 277 -8.50 -12.87 23.66
N VAL A 278 -8.05 -12.65 22.42
CA VAL A 278 -7.62 -13.69 21.49
C VAL A 278 -6.13 -13.51 21.20
N THR A 279 -5.33 -14.52 21.53
CA THR A 279 -3.86 -14.44 21.51
C THR A 279 -3.28 -15.38 20.48
N SER A 280 -2.49 -14.84 19.54
CA SER A 280 -1.59 -15.64 18.70
C SER A 280 -0.30 -15.88 19.48
N LYS A 281 -0.15 -17.11 20.00
CA LYS A 281 1.07 -17.54 20.69
C LYS A 281 2.05 -18.10 19.69
N LEU A 282 3.25 -17.54 19.67
CA LEU A 282 4.34 -17.98 18.83
C LEU A 282 5.35 -18.78 19.66
N GLY A 283 5.66 -19.97 19.17
CA GLY A 283 6.74 -20.81 19.68
C GLY A 283 7.44 -21.56 18.54
N TYR A 284 8.12 -22.65 18.89
CA TYR A 284 8.71 -23.56 17.91
C TYR A 284 7.98 -24.90 17.91
N ASP A 285 7.85 -25.50 16.73
CA ASP A 285 7.42 -26.90 16.59
C ASP A 285 8.55 -27.89 16.95
N ASP A 286 8.23 -29.19 16.90
CA ASP A 286 9.18 -30.28 17.19
C ASP A 286 10.40 -30.32 16.24
N TYR A 287 10.34 -29.61 15.12
CA TYR A 287 11.40 -29.51 14.12
C TYR A 287 12.19 -28.19 14.21
N GLY A 288 11.82 -27.29 15.13
CA GLY A 288 12.45 -25.99 15.32
C GLY A 288 11.95 -24.90 14.38
N TYR A 289 10.81 -25.08 13.71
CA TYR A 289 10.17 -24.03 12.91
C TYR A 289 9.22 -23.19 13.76
N LEU A 290 9.09 -21.90 13.42
CA LEU A 290 8.14 -21.00 14.06
C LEU A 290 6.71 -21.49 13.82
N GLU A 291 5.94 -21.64 14.89
CA GLU A 291 4.58 -22.17 14.84
C GLU A 291 3.63 -21.27 15.66
N PRO A 292 2.98 -20.29 15.01
CA PRO A 292 1.94 -19.49 15.65
C PRO A 292 0.64 -20.30 15.81
N LYS A 293 -0.03 -20.16 16.96
CA LYS A 293 -1.33 -20.77 17.26
C LYS A 293 -2.26 -19.80 17.99
N TRP A 294 -3.55 -19.86 17.70
CA TRP A 294 -4.53 -19.06 18.43
C TRP A 294 -4.91 -19.71 19.77
N SER A 295 -5.09 -18.87 20.77
CA SER A 295 -5.56 -19.25 22.11
C SER A 295 -6.46 -18.19 22.74
N ASP A 296 -7.33 -18.61 23.65
CA ASP A 296 -8.11 -17.71 24.51
C ASP A 296 -7.33 -17.30 25.77
N ASP A 297 -7.98 -16.53 26.64
CA ASP A 297 -7.45 -16.09 27.94
C ASP A 297 -7.21 -17.22 28.96
N LYS A 298 -7.69 -18.43 28.67
CA LYS A 298 -7.54 -19.65 29.49
C LYS A 298 -6.55 -20.64 28.87
N ASP A 299 -5.78 -20.21 27.88
CA ASP A 299 -4.80 -21.00 27.14
C ASP A 299 -5.41 -22.19 26.36
N LYS A 300 -6.73 -22.20 26.11
CA LYS A 300 -7.33 -23.18 25.20
C LYS A 300 -6.87 -22.85 23.78
N SER A 301 -6.38 -23.86 23.04
CA SER A 301 -5.92 -23.70 21.66
C SER A 301 -7.06 -23.85 20.65
N PHE A 302 -7.05 -23.04 19.59
CA PHE A 302 -8.05 -23.01 18.52
C PHE A 302 -7.45 -23.27 17.12
N GLY A 303 -6.19 -23.72 17.07
CA GLY A 303 -5.50 -24.02 15.80
C GLY A 303 -5.07 -22.76 15.04
N SER A 304 -5.16 -22.80 13.71
CA SER A 304 -4.62 -21.76 12.83
C SER A 304 -5.61 -20.65 12.49
N THR A 305 -6.92 -20.83 12.75
CA THR A 305 -7.96 -19.88 12.31
C THR A 305 -8.97 -19.57 13.41
N VAL A 306 -9.20 -18.29 13.66
CA VAL A 306 -10.23 -17.77 14.57
C VAL A 306 -11.02 -16.64 13.91
N TRP A 307 -12.23 -16.41 14.44
CA TRP A 307 -13.17 -15.39 13.99
C TRP A 307 -13.41 -14.39 15.12
N VAL A 308 -13.37 -13.10 14.80
CA VAL A 308 -13.56 -12.00 15.74
C VAL A 308 -14.74 -11.16 15.30
N GLU A 309 -15.72 -11.01 16.16
CA GLU A 309 -16.86 -10.12 15.94
C GLU A 309 -16.50 -8.69 16.30
N VAL A 310 -16.88 -7.74 15.43
CA VAL A 310 -16.63 -6.31 15.59
C VAL A 310 -17.97 -5.56 15.43
N PRO A 311 -18.78 -5.47 16.50
CA PRO A 311 -20.14 -4.95 16.45
C PRO A 311 -20.22 -3.42 16.25
N ASP A 312 -21.40 -2.92 15.87
CA ASP A 312 -21.62 -1.50 15.52
C ASP A 312 -21.38 -0.51 16.67
N ASN A 313 -21.48 -0.93 17.93
CA ASN A 313 -21.11 -0.09 19.08
C ASN A 313 -19.60 0.24 19.12
N THR A 314 -18.77 -0.46 18.34
CA THR A 314 -17.35 -0.12 18.15
C THR A 314 -17.11 0.91 17.06
N LEU A 315 -18.13 1.27 16.27
CA LEU A 315 -18.01 2.26 15.21
C LEU A 315 -17.60 3.61 15.80
N SER A 316 -16.44 4.10 15.38
CA SER A 316 -15.81 5.30 15.93
C SER A 316 -15.57 6.33 14.84
N CYS A 317 -15.62 7.61 15.20
CA CYS A 317 -15.34 8.70 14.27
C CYS A 317 -13.82 8.87 14.14
N LEU A 318 -13.35 9.30 12.97
CA LEU A 318 -11.94 9.57 12.70
C LEU A 318 -11.73 11.08 12.57
N ASP A 319 -10.65 11.58 13.15
CA ASP A 319 -10.22 12.96 12.89
C ASP A 319 -9.69 13.07 11.44
N GLY A 320 -10.39 13.85 10.62
CA GLY A 320 -10.05 14.07 9.21
C GLY A 320 -8.73 14.82 9.00
N ASP A 321 -8.27 15.56 10.01
CA ASP A 321 -7.01 16.31 9.96
C ASP A 321 -5.82 15.49 10.51
N ASP A 322 -6.07 14.27 10.98
CA ASP A 322 -5.04 13.40 11.51
C ASP A 322 -4.09 12.91 10.40
N LYS A 323 -2.81 13.25 10.56
CA LYS A 323 -1.76 12.99 9.56
C LYS A 323 -1.46 11.51 9.34
N ASN A 324 -1.73 10.67 10.32
CA ASN A 324 -1.47 9.24 10.28
C ASN A 324 -2.71 8.46 9.81
N LEU A 325 -3.92 8.99 10.00
CA LEU A 325 -5.15 8.40 9.47
C LEU A 325 -5.50 8.85 8.04
N LYS A 326 -4.90 9.93 7.54
CA LYS A 326 -5.20 10.49 6.20
C LYS A 326 -5.23 9.45 5.07
N ASP A 327 -4.31 8.49 5.08
CA ASP A 327 -4.21 7.50 3.99
C ASP A 327 -5.36 6.49 4.09
N PHE A 328 -5.74 6.08 5.30
CA PHE A 328 -6.92 5.25 5.54
C PHE A 328 -8.19 5.99 5.14
N ILE A 329 -8.36 7.25 5.55
CA ILE A 329 -9.54 8.09 5.24
C ILE A 329 -9.65 8.32 3.74
N ARG A 330 -8.55 8.68 3.07
CA ARG A 330 -8.52 8.89 1.62
C ARG A 330 -8.87 7.61 0.86
N ASN A 331 -8.25 6.49 1.22
CA ASN A 331 -8.45 5.23 0.50
C ASN A 331 -9.84 4.61 0.77
N SER A 332 -10.41 4.86 1.94
CA SER A 332 -11.75 4.37 2.28
C SER A 332 -12.87 5.31 1.84
N GLY A 333 -12.60 6.60 1.70
CA GLY A 333 -13.62 7.63 1.57
C GLY A 333 -14.46 7.80 2.84
N LYS A 334 -13.97 7.32 4.00
CA LYS A 334 -14.71 7.31 5.26
C LYS A 334 -14.00 8.08 6.37
N THR A 335 -14.77 8.83 7.16
CA THR A 335 -14.34 9.44 8.44
C THR A 335 -14.93 8.71 9.65
N SER A 336 -15.34 7.46 9.46
CA SER A 336 -15.74 6.55 10.53
C SER A 336 -15.21 5.14 10.23
N ALA A 337 -14.96 4.36 11.28
CA ALA A 337 -14.48 2.99 11.15
C ALA A 337 -14.81 2.15 12.40
N TRP A 338 -15.07 0.86 12.20
CA TRP A 338 -15.15 -0.11 13.29
C TRP A 338 -13.75 -0.42 13.78
N ILE A 339 -13.59 -0.62 15.09
CA ILE A 339 -12.28 -0.89 15.68
C ILE A 339 -12.38 -2.02 16.72
N THR A 340 -11.41 -2.93 16.72
CA THR A 340 -11.35 -3.98 17.75
C THR A 340 -11.00 -3.40 19.12
N GLY A 341 -11.17 -4.22 20.17
CA GLY A 341 -10.75 -3.87 21.53
C GLY A 341 -9.25 -3.60 21.61
N GLY A 342 -8.89 -2.64 22.46
CA GLY A 342 -7.52 -2.38 22.94
C GLY A 342 -7.28 -2.85 24.38
N GLU A 343 -8.33 -3.17 25.16
CA GLU A 343 -8.24 -3.78 26.49
C GLU A 343 -9.25 -4.92 26.68
N SER A 344 -9.09 -5.73 27.75
CA SER A 344 -9.88 -6.94 28.00
C SER A 344 -11.40 -6.70 28.21
N ASP A 345 -11.80 -5.46 28.48
CA ASP A 345 -13.17 -5.09 28.86
C ASP A 345 -13.90 -4.31 27.73
N ASP A 346 -13.37 -4.32 26.51
CA ASP A 346 -13.96 -3.63 25.35
C ASP A 346 -15.11 -4.41 24.69
N ASP A 347 -15.96 -3.68 23.97
CA ASP A 347 -17.13 -4.18 23.23
C ASP A 347 -16.78 -5.10 22.03
N ALA A 348 -15.50 -5.33 21.77
CA ALA A 348 -14.98 -6.30 20.81
C ALA A 348 -13.72 -6.98 21.37
N PRO A 349 -13.39 -8.21 20.92
CA PRO A 349 -12.17 -8.89 21.36
C PRO A 349 -10.90 -8.08 21.13
N THR A 350 -9.97 -8.16 22.08
CA THR A 350 -8.60 -7.68 21.93
C THR A 350 -7.74 -8.75 21.27
N VAL A 351 -7.02 -8.40 20.21
CA VAL A 351 -6.07 -9.30 19.53
C VAL A 351 -4.66 -9.08 20.10
N VAL A 352 -3.97 -10.14 20.49
CA VAL A 352 -2.61 -10.07 21.05
C VAL A 352 -1.66 -10.96 20.25
N PHE A 353 -0.51 -10.42 19.83
CA PHE A 353 0.61 -11.23 19.34
C PHE A 353 1.57 -11.50 20.50
N ASP A 354 1.69 -12.75 20.92
CA ASP A 354 2.59 -13.19 22.00
C ASP A 354 3.80 -13.90 21.40
N THR A 355 4.96 -13.27 21.55
CA THR A 355 6.25 -13.74 21.05
C THR A 355 7.15 -14.26 22.18
N THR A 356 6.64 -14.37 23.41
CA THR A 356 7.44 -14.77 24.59
C THR A 356 7.93 -16.22 24.53
N GLY A 357 7.31 -17.06 23.69
CA GLY A 357 7.75 -18.43 23.44
C GLY A 357 8.94 -18.57 22.49
N VAL A 358 9.47 -17.46 21.95
CA VAL A 358 10.59 -17.44 21.00
C VAL A 358 11.88 -17.02 21.66
N ASP A 359 12.98 -17.68 21.26
CA ASP A 359 14.33 -17.37 21.68
C ASP A 359 14.98 -16.41 20.66
N TYR A 360 14.97 -15.12 20.99
CA TYR A 360 15.44 -14.06 20.09
C TYR A 360 16.95 -14.08 19.85
N ASP A 361 17.72 -14.77 20.68
CA ASP A 361 19.17 -14.93 20.49
C ASP A 361 19.48 -15.92 19.35
N LYS A 362 18.50 -16.75 18.95
CA LYS A 362 18.61 -17.63 17.77
C LYS A 362 18.24 -16.94 16.46
N LEU A 363 17.83 -15.67 16.51
CA LEU A 363 17.46 -14.89 15.35
C LEU A 363 18.52 -13.83 15.04
N ASN A 364 18.70 -13.50 13.76
CA ASN A 364 19.53 -12.37 13.33
C ASN A 364 18.93 -11.02 13.79
N ASP A 365 19.57 -9.91 13.44
CA ASP A 365 19.18 -8.59 13.96
C ASP A 365 17.82 -8.09 13.44
N GLN A 366 17.32 -8.65 12.33
CA GLN A 366 15.95 -8.39 11.84
C GLN A 366 14.87 -9.05 12.72
N LYS A 367 15.24 -9.97 13.62
CA LYS A 367 14.34 -10.65 14.57
C LYS A 367 13.08 -11.17 13.89
N LEU A 368 11.89 -10.84 14.41
CA LEU A 368 10.62 -11.29 13.87
C LEU A 368 9.95 -10.19 13.06
N THR A 369 9.49 -10.57 11.86
CA THR A 369 8.62 -9.74 11.04
C THR A 369 7.30 -10.44 10.78
N TYR A 370 6.21 -9.70 10.91
CA TYR A 370 4.84 -10.13 10.69
C TYR A 370 4.34 -9.40 9.44
N SER A 371 4.05 -10.18 8.40
CA SER A 371 3.45 -9.69 7.16
C SER A 371 1.97 -10.04 7.17
N VAL A 372 1.13 -9.07 6.85
CA VAL A 372 -0.34 -9.25 6.87
C VAL A 372 -0.85 -9.14 5.45
N THR A 373 -1.40 -10.23 4.94
CA THR A 373 -2.14 -10.25 3.68
C THR A 373 -3.62 -10.17 4.01
N THR A 374 -4.31 -9.15 3.48
CA THR A 374 -5.73 -8.91 3.77
C THR A 374 -6.58 -9.14 2.53
N GLU A 375 -7.62 -9.94 2.70
CA GLU A 375 -8.72 -10.07 1.75
C GLU A 375 -9.97 -9.43 2.36
N SER A 376 -10.56 -8.46 1.66
CA SER A 376 -11.90 -7.99 1.96
C SER A 376 -12.89 -8.55 0.94
N TYR A 377 -13.86 -9.33 1.39
CA TYR A 377 -14.83 -9.95 0.50
C TYR A 377 -15.95 -8.99 0.08
N GLY A 378 -16.18 -7.92 0.85
CA GLY A 378 -17.15 -6.85 0.58
C GLY A 378 -16.52 -5.53 0.11
N GLY A 379 -15.18 -5.47 0.00
CA GLY A 379 -14.45 -4.22 -0.23
C GLY A 379 -14.16 -3.46 1.07
N GLY A 380 -13.50 -2.31 0.96
CA GLY A 380 -13.09 -1.51 2.11
C GLY A 380 -11.63 -1.72 2.52
N VAL A 381 -11.13 -0.71 3.21
CA VAL A 381 -9.77 -0.59 3.76
C VAL A 381 -9.73 -1.09 5.20
N VAL A 382 -8.63 -1.76 5.54
CA VAL A 382 -8.29 -2.16 6.91
C VAL A 382 -6.99 -1.49 7.34
N ALA A 383 -6.90 -1.08 8.60
CA ALA A 383 -5.64 -0.70 9.23
C ALA A 383 -5.37 -1.59 10.45
N ALA A 384 -4.09 -1.84 10.74
CA ALA A 384 -3.65 -2.55 11.94
C ALA A 384 -2.50 -1.81 12.62
N GLY A 385 -2.48 -1.85 13.94
CA GLY A 385 -1.41 -1.26 14.73
C GLY A 385 -1.72 -1.19 16.22
N PRO A 386 -0.78 -0.71 17.04
CA PRO A 386 -1.00 -0.55 18.47
C PRO A 386 -2.00 0.57 18.75
N GLY A 387 -2.71 0.45 19.86
CA GLY A 387 -3.64 1.48 20.31
C GLY A 387 -4.28 1.09 21.62
N LYS A 388 -4.78 2.08 22.35
CA LYS A 388 -5.51 1.89 23.61
C LYS A 388 -6.59 2.96 23.74
N SER A 389 -7.77 2.55 24.21
CA SER A 389 -8.92 3.44 24.40
C SER A 389 -9.26 4.20 23.11
N ASN A 390 -9.10 5.53 23.08
CA ASN A 390 -9.35 6.36 21.91
C ASN A 390 -8.11 6.63 21.03
N THR A 391 -7.01 5.93 21.28
CA THR A 391 -5.78 6.05 20.48
C THR A 391 -5.55 4.87 19.56
N PHE A 392 -5.01 5.13 18.37
CA PHE A 392 -4.63 4.13 17.37
C PHE A 392 -3.47 4.64 16.51
N MET A 393 -2.42 3.85 16.35
CA MET A 393 -1.31 4.19 15.45
C MET A 393 -1.28 3.20 14.28
N PRO A 394 -1.69 3.58 13.06
CA PRO A 394 -1.64 2.67 11.92
C PRO A 394 -0.19 2.34 11.56
N VAL A 395 0.16 1.06 11.55
CA VAL A 395 1.47 0.56 11.07
C VAL A 395 1.32 -0.17 9.74
N SER A 396 0.15 -0.78 9.53
CA SER A 396 -0.24 -1.39 8.26
C SER A 396 -1.60 -0.85 7.85
N VAL A 397 -1.75 -0.48 6.58
CA VAL A 397 -3.02 -0.04 6.00
C VAL A 397 -3.17 -0.71 4.63
N GLY A 398 -4.28 -1.42 4.42
CA GLY A 398 -4.58 -2.12 3.18
C GLY A 398 -4.61 -1.16 1.99
N GLY A 399 -3.91 -1.53 0.91
CA GLY A 399 -3.80 -0.68 -0.29
C GLY A 399 -3.09 0.66 -0.06
N SER A 400 -2.39 0.85 1.07
CA SER A 400 -1.69 2.09 1.38
C SER A 400 -0.22 2.08 0.97
N THR A 401 0.27 3.27 0.63
CA THR A 401 1.68 3.55 0.33
C THR A 401 2.58 3.46 1.56
N ILE A 402 2.01 3.45 2.76
CA ILE A 402 2.77 3.42 4.03
C ILE A 402 2.74 2.07 4.75
N SER A 403 2.26 1.00 4.11
CA SER A 403 2.17 -0.31 4.76
C SER A 403 3.56 -0.85 5.11
N ARG A 404 3.81 -1.05 6.41
CA ARG A 404 5.04 -1.68 6.92
C ARG A 404 4.72 -3.08 7.44
N LYS A 405 5.72 -3.96 7.39
CA LYS A 405 5.70 -5.18 8.21
C LYS A 405 5.72 -4.77 9.68
N LEU A 406 4.92 -5.43 10.51
CA LEU A 406 5.04 -5.33 11.95
C LEU A 406 6.37 -6.02 12.33
N GLN A 407 7.26 -5.34 13.05
CA GLN A 407 8.53 -5.91 13.48
C GLN A 407 8.62 -5.91 15.00
N PHE A 408 8.92 -7.08 15.56
CA PHE A 408 9.12 -7.25 16.99
C PHE A 408 10.60 -7.52 17.23
N LEU A 409 11.30 -6.54 17.82
CA LEU A 409 12.74 -6.62 18.11
C LEU A 409 13.04 -7.29 19.45
N GLN A 410 12.03 -7.50 20.28
CA GLN A 410 12.13 -8.14 21.59
C GLN A 410 10.97 -9.11 21.79
N ALA A 411 11.14 -10.07 22.69
CA ALA A 411 10.07 -10.95 23.13
C ALA A 411 9.06 -10.17 23.98
N GLY A 412 7.77 -10.40 23.75
CA GLY A 412 6.72 -9.72 24.49
C GLY A 412 5.31 -10.06 24.01
N GLN A 413 4.33 -9.50 24.72
CA GLN A 413 2.93 -9.51 24.33
C GLN A 413 2.55 -8.15 23.74
N TYR A 414 2.03 -8.17 22.53
CA TYR A 414 1.75 -6.99 21.72
C TYR A 414 0.26 -6.93 21.38
N PRO A 415 -0.57 -6.27 22.22
CA PRO A 415 -1.94 -5.94 21.86
C PRO A 415 -1.97 -5.14 20.57
N THR A 416 -2.75 -5.58 19.61
CA THR A 416 -2.89 -4.98 18.28
C THR A 416 -4.35 -4.77 17.96
N ARG A 417 -4.68 -3.56 17.52
CA ARG A 417 -6.02 -3.21 17.09
C ARG A 417 -6.13 -3.28 15.58
N PHE A 418 -7.34 -3.57 15.11
CA PHE A 418 -7.71 -3.55 13.71
C PHE A 418 -8.84 -2.57 13.51
N MET A 419 -8.77 -1.79 12.44
CA MET A 419 -9.73 -0.76 12.08
C MET A 419 -10.27 -1.01 10.67
N PHE A 420 -11.59 -1.01 10.50
CA PHE A 420 -12.28 -1.40 9.27
C PHE A 420 -13.17 -0.28 8.78
N SER A 421 -13.08 0.06 7.50
CA SER A 421 -13.85 1.18 6.94
C SER A 421 -15.29 0.85 6.55
N HIS A 422 -15.62 -0.42 6.38
CA HIS A 422 -16.91 -0.90 5.89
C HIS A 422 -17.35 -2.15 6.66
N PRO A 423 -18.65 -2.42 6.81
CA PRO A 423 -19.12 -3.68 7.36
C PRO A 423 -18.86 -4.82 6.37
N GLY A 424 -18.78 -6.06 6.87
CA GLY A 424 -18.53 -7.24 6.06
C GLY A 424 -17.51 -8.20 6.67
N ILE A 425 -17.08 -9.17 5.86
CA ILE A 425 -16.13 -10.20 6.26
C ILE A 425 -14.74 -9.90 5.70
N TYR A 426 -13.76 -9.88 6.61
CA TYR A 426 -12.35 -9.70 6.30
C TYR A 426 -11.55 -10.93 6.70
N SER A 427 -10.55 -11.30 5.89
CA SER A 427 -9.64 -12.40 6.18
C SER A 427 -8.20 -11.91 6.14
N HIS A 428 -7.47 -12.12 7.22
CA HIS A 428 -6.07 -11.74 7.38
C HIS A 428 -5.22 -12.98 7.53
N THR A 429 -4.39 -13.27 6.53
CA THR A 429 -3.30 -14.25 6.68
C THR A 429 -2.08 -13.51 7.22
N ILE A 430 -1.59 -13.99 8.35
CA ILE A 430 -0.48 -13.39 9.09
C ILE A 430 0.69 -14.35 9.00
N ASP A 431 1.67 -13.98 8.18
CA ASP A 431 2.92 -14.71 8.02
C ASP A 431 3.93 -14.16 9.02
N VAL A 432 4.43 -15.05 9.88
CA VAL A 432 5.52 -14.76 10.81
C VAL A 432 6.81 -15.29 10.22
N ILE A 433 7.80 -14.42 10.09
CA ILE A 433 9.11 -14.74 9.52
C ILE A 433 10.19 -14.38 10.53
N GLY A 434 11.05 -15.35 10.82
CA GLY A 434 12.33 -15.16 11.49
C GLY A 434 13.48 -15.68 10.61
N LYS A 435 14.66 -15.11 10.79
CA LYS A 435 15.90 -15.59 10.15
C LYS A 435 16.92 -15.97 11.21
N THR A 436 17.61 -17.09 11.04
CA THR A 436 18.77 -17.44 11.89
C THR A 436 19.98 -16.57 11.52
N PRO A 437 21.04 -16.53 12.35
CA PRO A 437 22.29 -15.84 12.00
C PRO A 437 22.95 -16.33 10.71
N GLU A 438 22.64 -17.53 10.24
CA GLU A 438 23.09 -18.07 8.95
C GLU A 438 22.09 -17.81 7.81
N ASP A 439 21.17 -16.85 7.97
CA ASP A 439 20.13 -16.46 7.01
C ASP A 439 19.17 -17.59 6.59
N LYS A 440 19.02 -18.62 7.42
CA LYS A 440 17.99 -19.64 7.19
C LYS A 440 16.63 -19.12 7.67
N TYR A 441 15.63 -19.23 6.80
CA TYR A 441 14.26 -18.86 7.13
C TYR A 441 13.61 -19.89 8.06
N THR A 442 12.90 -19.37 9.06
CA THR A 442 11.89 -20.09 9.81
C THR A 442 10.60 -19.29 9.76
N SER A 443 9.48 -19.94 9.53
CA SER A 443 8.22 -19.27 9.29
C SER A 443 7.03 -20.11 9.71
N GLY A 444 5.97 -19.44 10.11
CA GLY A 444 4.67 -20.03 10.33
C GLY A 444 3.59 -19.02 10.02
N TRP A 445 2.34 -19.47 9.97
CA TRP A 445 1.23 -18.60 9.62
C TRP A 445 0.00 -18.93 10.46
N VAL A 446 -0.83 -17.91 10.67
CA VAL A 446 -2.18 -18.03 11.21
C VAL A 446 -3.12 -17.15 10.40
N THR A 447 -4.40 -17.48 10.44
CA THR A 447 -5.46 -16.68 9.84
C THR A 447 -6.34 -16.08 10.93
N LEU A 448 -6.60 -14.79 10.82
CA LEU A 448 -7.53 -14.04 11.65
C LEU A 448 -8.65 -13.51 10.76
N LYS A 449 -9.90 -13.83 11.08
CA LYS A 449 -11.05 -13.35 10.32
C LYS A 449 -11.92 -12.45 11.16
N PHE A 450 -12.51 -11.43 10.53
CA PHE A 450 -13.36 -10.45 11.22
C PHE A 450 -14.76 -10.44 10.63
N LEU A 451 -15.75 -10.32 11.51
CA LEU A 451 -17.16 -10.13 11.20
C LEU A 451 -17.53 -8.73 11.64
N VAL A 452 -17.54 -7.79 10.69
CA VAL A 452 -17.66 -6.35 10.98
C VAL A 452 -19.09 -5.88 10.74
N GLY A 453 -19.69 -5.27 11.76
CA GLY A 453 -21.04 -4.73 11.72
C GLY A 453 -22.13 -5.76 12.06
N ASN A 454 -23.24 -5.28 12.64
CA ASN A 454 -24.23 -6.14 13.26
C ASN A 454 -24.97 -7.04 12.25
N GLU A 455 -25.19 -6.59 11.00
CA GLU A 455 -25.80 -7.45 9.97
C GLU A 455 -24.93 -8.64 9.61
N THR A 456 -23.61 -8.42 9.54
CA THR A 456 -22.66 -9.49 9.22
C THR A 456 -22.61 -10.50 10.35
N ILE A 457 -22.55 -10.02 11.59
CA ILE A 457 -22.56 -10.87 12.79
C ILE A 457 -23.87 -11.66 12.89
N ASN A 458 -25.02 -11.00 12.70
CA ASN A 458 -26.32 -11.66 12.76
C ASN A 458 -26.49 -12.71 11.65
N TYR A 459 -26.07 -12.39 10.42
CA TYR A 459 -26.09 -13.35 9.32
C TYR A 459 -25.21 -14.57 9.62
N TRP A 460 -24.02 -14.33 10.17
CA TRP A 460 -23.10 -15.39 10.58
C TRP A 460 -23.71 -16.32 11.63
N ARG A 461 -24.27 -15.75 12.70
CA ARG A 461 -24.91 -16.49 13.79
C ARG A 461 -26.14 -17.26 13.33
N ASP A 462 -27.00 -16.67 12.51
CA ASP A 462 -28.17 -17.34 11.91
C ASP A 462 -27.76 -18.60 11.13
N LYS A 463 -26.75 -18.47 10.26
CA LYS A 463 -26.29 -19.60 9.42
C LYS A 463 -25.58 -20.70 10.21
N LEU A 464 -25.05 -20.38 11.38
CA LEU A 464 -24.36 -21.33 12.26
C LEU A 464 -25.21 -21.77 13.47
N GLY A 465 -26.50 -21.41 13.48
CA GLY A 465 -27.49 -21.94 14.43
C GLY A 465 -27.51 -21.28 15.81
N ASP A 466 -27.12 -19.99 15.92
CA ASP A 466 -27.21 -19.19 17.15
C ASP A 466 -28.18 -18.01 16.97
N ASP A 467 -29.48 -18.27 17.05
CA ASP A 467 -30.53 -17.26 16.88
C ASP A 467 -30.89 -16.50 18.18
N GLU A 468 -30.30 -16.87 19.31
CA GLU A 468 -30.65 -16.32 20.63
C GLU A 468 -29.94 -15.00 20.96
N GLN A 469 -28.83 -14.66 20.28
CA GLN A 469 -28.00 -13.49 20.58
C GLN A 469 -27.98 -12.44 19.46
N MET A 470 -29.08 -12.20 18.76
CA MET A 470 -29.08 -11.21 17.66
C MET A 470 -28.87 -9.77 18.13
N LEU A 471 -28.03 -9.03 17.42
CA LEU A 471 -27.73 -7.61 17.65
C LEU A 471 -28.73 -6.69 16.91
N SER A 472 -28.99 -5.50 17.45
CA SER A 472 -29.86 -4.52 16.77
C SER A 472 -29.17 -3.95 15.53
N VAL A 473 -29.86 -3.95 14.38
CA VAL A 473 -29.36 -3.35 13.14
C VAL A 473 -29.94 -1.96 12.96
N ASP A 474 -29.09 -0.97 12.76
CA ASP A 474 -29.49 0.41 12.44
C ASP A 474 -28.90 0.84 11.09
N ALA A 475 -29.76 1.32 10.21
CA ALA A 475 -29.36 1.86 8.91
C ALA A 475 -28.71 3.25 9.04
N ASP A 476 -29.06 4.00 10.09
CA ASP A 476 -28.53 5.33 10.38
C ASP A 476 -27.50 5.29 11.51
N ARG A 477 -26.63 4.26 11.51
CA ARG A 477 -25.63 4.08 12.59
C ARG A 477 -24.68 5.27 12.65
N GLY A 478 -24.71 6.00 13.76
CA GLY A 478 -23.74 7.04 14.07
C GLY A 478 -22.44 6.45 14.60
N CYS A 479 -21.32 7.13 14.35
CA CYS A 479 -20.08 6.81 15.03
C CYS A 479 -20.06 7.42 16.45
N GLY A 480 -19.48 6.69 17.40
CA GLY A 480 -19.39 7.10 18.79
C GLY A 480 -18.17 7.99 19.06
N THR A 481 -17.24 7.47 19.85
CA THR A 481 -16.02 8.19 20.24
C THR A 481 -15.15 8.56 19.04
N THR A 482 -14.43 9.68 19.12
CA THR A 482 -13.42 10.05 18.12
C THR A 482 -12.10 9.35 18.45
N ILE A 483 -11.58 8.59 17.47
CA ILE A 483 -10.22 8.05 17.49
C ILE A 483 -9.25 9.12 17.00
N VAL A 484 -8.16 9.29 17.74
CA VAL A 484 -7.01 10.12 17.36
C VAL A 484 -5.77 9.24 17.31
N THR A 485 -4.76 9.60 16.53
CA THR A 485 -3.47 8.93 16.66
C THR A 485 -2.75 9.33 17.94
N ALA A 486 -2.04 8.36 18.52
CA ALA A 486 -1.12 8.66 19.61
C ALA A 486 0.14 9.35 19.03
N ASP A 487 0.67 10.31 19.77
CA ASP A 487 1.97 10.96 19.47
C ASP A 487 3.14 9.97 19.48
#